data_AF-A0A6P1ZD08-F1
#
_entry.id   AF-A0A6P1ZD08-F1
#
_cell.length_a   1.000
_cell.length_b   1.000
_cell.length_c   1.000
_cell.angle_alpha   90.00
_cell.angle_beta   90.00
_cell.angle_gamma   90.00
#
_symmetry.space_group_name_H-M   'P 1'
#
loop_
_entity.id
_entity.type
_entity.pdbx_description
1 polymer ?
#
loop_
_entity_poly.entity_id
_entity_poly.type
_entity_poly.pdbx_seq_one_letter_code
_entity_poly.pdbx_strand_id
1 'polypeptide(L)' 'MRTLKYGEQTQIAQACGVAVSTVSDVLRGKRKPSPKLARAIEAATGISRLHLLYPDEYGSKGERLRRHKTKPVVELV' A
#
# COMPACT_ATOMS: atom_id res chain seq x y z
N MET A 1 6.47 9.86 -9.59
CA MET A 1 6.43 8.80 -8.56
C MET A 1 7.84 8.26 -8.37
N ARG A 2 8.39 8.21 -7.15
CA ARG A 2 9.74 7.69 -6.90
C ARG A 2 9.68 6.17 -6.79
N THR A 3 10.37 5.47 -7.67
CA THR A 3 10.51 4.01 -7.63
C THR A 3 11.60 3.64 -6.61
N LEU A 4 11.31 2.70 -5.72
CA LEU A 4 12.33 2.17 -4.79
C LEU A 4 13.37 1.36 -5.58
N LYS A 5 14.64 1.69 -5.38
CA LYS A 5 15.74 0.85 -5.88
C LYS A 5 15.73 -0.49 -5.14
N TYR A 6 16.26 -1.53 -5.78
CA TYR A 6 16.31 -2.88 -5.21
C TYR A 6 16.95 -2.90 -3.81
N GLY A 7 18.04 -2.16 -3.60
CA GLY A 7 18.69 -2.04 -2.29
C GLY A 7 17.84 -1.38 -1.20
N GLU A 8 16.93 -0.45 -1.54
CA GLU A 8 16.00 0.14 -0.57
C GLU A 8 14.90 -0.88 -0.19
N GLN A 9 14.42 -1.67 -1.15
CA GLN A 9 13.44 -2.73 -0.87
C GLN A 9 14.03 -3.82 0.03
N THR A 10 15.30 -4.19 -0.19
CA THR A 10 16.01 -5.15 0.66
C THR A 10 16.14 -4.67 2.10
N GLN A 11 16.48 -3.40 2.31
CA GLN A 11 16.58 -2.84 3.67
C GLN A 11 15.22 -2.84 4.39
N ILE A 12 14.15 -2.45 3.71
CA ILE A 12 12.78 -2.50 4.27
C ILE A 12 12.40 -3.94 4.61
N ALA A 13 12.70 -4.88 3.72
CA ALA A 13 12.42 -6.29 3.90
C ALA A 13 13.14 -6.85 5.13
N GLN A 14 14.45 -6.57 5.27
CA GLN A 14 15.26 -6.96 6.42
C GLN A 14 14.74 -6.36 7.73
N ALA A 15 14.46 -5.05 7.76
CA ALA A 15 13.95 -4.38 8.96
C ALA A 15 12.57 -4.91 9.40
N CYS A 16 11.77 -5.41 8.46
CA CYS A 16 10.46 -5.98 8.74
C CYS A 16 10.47 -7.50 8.92
N GLY A 17 11.60 -8.18 8.68
CA GLY A 17 11.68 -9.65 8.70
C GLY A 17 10.84 -10.32 7.61
N VAL A 18 10.71 -9.71 6.43
CA VAL A 18 9.95 -10.23 5.30
C VAL A 18 10.84 -10.43 4.08
N ALA A 19 10.37 -11.17 3.07
CA ALA A 19 11.08 -11.30 1.80
C ALA A 19 10.99 -10.02 0.96
N VAL A 20 12.01 -9.73 0.16
CA VAL A 20 12.03 -8.56 -0.76
C VAL A 20 10.89 -8.63 -1.78
N SER A 21 10.55 -9.83 -2.25
CA SER A 21 9.38 -10.08 -3.10
C SER A 21 8.08 -9.61 -2.46
N THR A 22 7.93 -9.77 -1.15
CA THR A 22 6.76 -9.29 -0.40
C THR A 22 6.67 -7.77 -0.44
N VAL A 23 7.78 -7.06 -0.33
CA VAL A 23 7.82 -5.59 -0.46
C VAL A 23 7.41 -5.18 -1.88
N SER A 24 7.96 -5.84 -2.89
CA SER A 24 7.59 -5.62 -4.30
C SER A 24 6.10 -5.86 -4.58
N ASP A 25 5.52 -6.93 -4.05
CA ASP A 25 4.09 -7.24 -4.22
C ASP A 25 3.19 -6.20 -3.53
N VAL A 26 3.60 -5.71 -2.36
CA VAL A 26 2.90 -4.63 -1.66
C VAL A 26 2.93 -3.33 -2.47
N LEU A 27 4.09 -2.95 -3.00
CA LEU A 27 4.23 -1.74 -3.83
C LEU A 27 3.42 -1.81 -5.13
N ARG A 28 3.20 -3.02 -5.64
CA ARG A 28 2.35 -3.28 -6.82
C ARG A 28 0.86 -3.39 -6.47
N GLY A 29 0.48 -3.28 -5.19
CA GLY A 29 -0.90 -3.46 -4.73
C GLY A 29 -1.41 -4.89 -4.79
N LYS A 30 -0.53 -5.88 -5.04
CA LYS A 30 -0.91 -7.30 -5.12
C LYS A 30 -1.15 -7.92 -3.75
N ARG A 31 -0.51 -7.38 -2.71
CA ARG A 31 -0.57 -7.92 -1.35
C ARG A 31 -0.76 -6.82 -0.33
N LYS A 32 -1.65 -7.06 0.65
CA LYS A 32 -1.84 -6.15 1.78
C LYS A 32 -0.71 -6.34 2.81
N PRO A 33 0.05 -5.29 3.15
CA PRO A 33 1.13 -5.37 4.13
C PRO A 33 0.60 -5.43 5.56
N SER A 34 1.43 -5.96 6.47
CA SER A 34 1.21 -5.79 7.92
C SER A 34 1.41 -4.33 8.33
N PRO A 35 0.80 -3.87 9.45
CA PRO A 35 0.96 -2.50 9.93
C PRO A 35 2.43 -2.07 10.12
N LYS A 36 3.30 -3.00 10.57
CA LYS A 36 4.75 -2.77 10.70
C LYS A 36 5.41 -2.49 9.35
N LEU A 37 5.09 -3.30 8.34
CA LEU A 37 5.63 -3.16 6.99
C LEU A 37 5.11 -1.88 6.30
N ALA A 38 3.83 -1.55 6.47
CA ALA A 38 3.24 -0.33 5.93
C ALA A 38 3.92 0.93 6.48
N ARG A 39 4.26 0.96 7.78
CA ARG A 39 5.01 2.07 8.39
C ARG A 39 6.43 2.19 7.85
N ALA A 40 7.12 1.06 7.64
CA ALA A 40 8.48 1.07 7.09
C ALA A 40 8.49 1.57 5.64
N ILE A 41 7.52 1.14 4.83
CA ILE A 41 7.36 1.61 3.45
C ILE A 41 7.02 3.10 3.42
N GLU A 42 6.10 3.56 4.27
CA GLU A 42 5.74 4.98 4.39
C GLU A 42 6.95 5.85 4.73
N ALA A 43 7.76 5.46 5.71
CA ALA A 43 8.96 6.19 6.08
C ALA A 43 10.00 6.26 4.94
N ALA A 44 10.12 5.20 4.13
CA ALA A 44 11.09 5.13 3.04
C ALA A 44 10.62 5.81 1.74
N THR A 45 9.31 5.79 1.47
CA THR A 45 8.75 6.21 0.16
C THR A 45 7.93 7.49 0.24
N GLY A 46 7.46 7.87 1.43
CA GLY A 46 6.45 8.92 1.61
C GLY A 46 5.04 8.51 1.16
N ILE A 47 4.84 7.26 0.74
CA ILE A 47 3.50 6.74 0.41
C ILE A 47 2.77 6.47 1.72
N SER A 48 1.59 7.05 1.91
CA SER A 48 0.86 6.86 3.15
C SER A 48 0.53 5.39 3.40
N ARG A 49 0.72 4.95 4.64
CA ARG A 49 0.33 3.60 5.07
C ARG A 49 -1.15 3.31 4.79
N LEU A 50 -2.00 4.34 4.80
CA LEU A 50 -3.44 4.21 4.55
C LEU A 50 -3.72 3.81 3.11
N HIS A 51 -2.97 4.37 2.16
CA HIS A 51 -3.03 3.95 0.76
C HIS A 51 -2.62 2.49 0.58
N LEU A 52 -1.57 2.05 1.27
CA LEU A 52 -1.09 0.66 1.18
C LEU A 52 -2.08 -0.35 1.78
N LEU A 53 -2.83 0.06 2.80
CA LEU A 53 -3.80 -0.80 3.49
C LEU A 53 -5.20 -0.74 2.85
N TYR A 54 -5.58 0.41 2.30
CA TYR A 54 -6.91 0.73 1.79
C TYR A 54 -6.79 1.60 0.51
N PRO A 55 -6.22 1.05 -0.57
CA PRO A 55 -5.92 1.82 -1.79
C PRO A 55 -7.18 2.40 -2.47
N ASP A 56 -8.33 1.76 -2.30
CA ASP A 56 -9.62 2.22 -2.84
C ASP A 56 -10.26 3.37 -2.04
N GLU A 57 -9.79 3.61 -0.81
CA GLU A 57 -10.38 4.60 0.11
C GLU A 57 -9.45 5.80 0.34
N TYR A 58 -8.14 5.62 0.14
CA TYR A 58 -7.12 6.65 0.39
C TYR A 58 -6.19 6.80 -0.80
N GLY A 59 -5.90 8.05 -1.16
CA GLY A 59 -4.89 8.38 -2.16
C GLY A 59 -3.47 8.25 -1.60
N SER A 60 -2.47 8.38 -2.46
CA SER A 60 -1.07 8.08 -2.12
C SER A 60 -0.48 8.94 -1.00
N LYS A 61 -1.07 10.10 -0.68
CA LYS A 61 -0.65 10.93 0.46
C LYS A 61 -1.51 10.71 1.72
N GLY A 62 -2.44 9.76 1.69
CA GLY A 62 -3.35 9.49 2.79
C GLY A 62 -4.58 10.40 2.80
N GLU A 63 -4.80 11.18 1.75
CA GLU A 63 -6.07 11.89 1.61
C GLU A 63 -7.20 10.88 1.40
N ARG A 64 -8.30 11.06 2.12
CA ARG A 64 -9.47 10.20 1.93
C ARG A 64 -10.09 10.52 0.58
N LEU A 65 -10.12 9.54 -0.31
CA LEU A 65 -10.83 9.63 -1.58
C LEU A 65 -12.32 9.68 -1.21
N ARG A 66 -12.92 10.88 -1.24
CA ARG A 66 -14.34 11.07 -0.94
C ARG A 66 -15.16 10.14 -1.84
N ARG A 67 -15.77 9.10 -1.27
CA ARG A 67 -16.66 8.18 -2.00
C ARG A 67 -17.91 8.94 -2.46
N HIS A 68 -18.15 8.93 -3.77
CA HIS A 68 -19.47 8.56 -4.30
C HIS A 68 -19.24 7.62 -5.49
N LYS A 69 -19.23 6.32 -5.22
CA LYS A 69 -19.79 5.34 -6.15
C LYS A 69 -20.77 4.52 -5.33
N THR A 70 -22.04 4.85 -5.48
CA THR A 70 -23.16 3.94 -5.31
C THR A 70 -22.70 2.54 -5.70
N LYS A 71 -22.81 1.57 -4.77
CA LYS A 71 -22.87 0.17 -5.19
C LYS A 71 -24.03 0.12 -6.20
N PRO A 72 -23.90 -0.49 -7.39
CA PRO A 72 -25.11 -0.85 -8.12
C PRO A 72 -25.92 -1.72 -7.17
N VAL A 73 -27.14 -1.27 -6.88
CA VAL A 73 -28.10 -2.12 -6.17
C VAL A 73 -28.18 -3.40 -7.01
N VAL A 74 -27.91 -4.54 -6.39
CA VAL A 74 -28.14 -5.82 -7.05
C VAL A 74 -29.63 -5.84 -7.41
N GLU A 75 -29.92 -5.90 -8.70
CA GLU A 75 -31.26 -6.04 -9.22
C GLU A 75 -31.78 -7.39 -8.71
N LEU A 76 -32.71 -7.33 -7.75
CA LEU A 76 -33.47 -8.48 -7.29
C LEU A 76 -34.69 -8.57 -8.21
N VAL A 77 -34.59 -9.41 -9.24
CA VAL A 77 -35.72 -9.91 -10.03
C VAL A 77 -35.65 -11.43 -9.99
#